data_AF-A0A1C9W709-F1
#
_entry.id   AF-A0A1C9W709-F1
#
_cell.length_a   1.000
_cell.length_b   1.000
_cell.length_c   1.000
_cell.angle_alpha   90.00
_cell.angle_beta   90.00
_cell.angle_gamma   90.00
#
_symmetry.space_group_name_H-M   'P 1'
#
loop_
_entity.id
_entity.type
_entity.pdbx_description
1 polymer ?
#
loop_
_entity_poly.entity_id
_entity_poly.type
_entity_poly.pdbx_seq_one_letter_code
_entity_poly.pdbx_strand_id
1 'polypeptide(L)' 'MLQSSKVHLADAQESYFEHQGVAFQYGWNCLKAALMAFIHGVVPGLYKAGASDLVKKLSSGRRGKEQTVQPSD' A
#
# COMPACT_ATOMS: atom_id res chain seq x y z
N MET A 1 21.02 -4.48 -9.81
CA MET A 1 19.94 -3.50 -9.56
C MET A 1 19.02 -3.38 -10.77
N LEU A 2 19.40 -2.71 -11.87
CA LEU A 2 18.54 -2.54 -13.06
C LEU A 2 18.20 -3.85 -13.80
N GLN A 3 19.13 -4.81 -13.82
CA GLN A 3 18.90 -6.13 -14.45
C GLN A 3 17.88 -6.98 -13.67
N SER A 4 17.91 -6.89 -12.33
CA SER A 4 17.03 -7.66 -11.43
C SER A 4 15.59 -7.17 -11.47
N SER A 5 15.37 -5.85 -11.61
CA SER A 5 14.03 -5.29 -11.81
C SER A 5 13.40 -5.76 -13.12
N LYS A 6 14.18 -5.88 -14.20
CA LYS A 6 13.68 -6.36 -15.52
C LYS A 6 13.23 -7.82 -15.47
N VAL A 7 13.94 -8.68 -14.73
CA VAL A 7 13.57 -10.10 -14.57
C VAL A 7 12.32 -10.25 -13.71
N HIS A 8 12.15 -9.41 -12.68
CA HIS A 8 10.93 -9.41 -11.85
C HIS A 8 9.68 -8.88 -12.58
N LEU A 9 9.88 -8.00 -13.58
CA LEU A 9 8.80 -7.42 -14.40
C LEU A 9 8.29 -8.35 -15.50
N ALA A 10 9.12 -9.28 -15.97
CA ALA A 10 8.73 -10.24 -17.01
C ALA A 10 7.78 -11.33 -16.48
N ASP A 11 7.92 -11.70 -15.21
CA ASP A 11 7.14 -12.77 -14.55
C ASP A 11 5.70 -12.34 -14.17
N ALA A 12 5.47 -11.03 -14.01
CA ALA A 12 4.21 -10.52 -13.48
C ALA A 12 3.14 -10.19 -14.55
N GLN A 13 3.49 -10.17 -15.84
CA GLN A 13 2.60 -9.73 -16.96
C GLN A 13 1.90 -8.36 -16.76
N GLU A 14 2.22 -7.59 -15.71
CA GLU A 14 1.73 -6.23 -15.46
C GLU A 14 2.76 -5.21 -15.94
N SER A 15 2.31 -4.09 -16.51
CA SER A 15 3.22 -3.03 -16.94
C SER A 15 3.96 -2.46 -15.74
N TYR A 16 5.26 -2.17 -15.86
CA TYR A 16 6.07 -1.50 -14.82
C TYR A 16 5.35 -0.32 -14.18
N PHE A 17 4.61 0.43 -14.99
CA PHE A 17 3.85 1.59 -14.56
C PHE A 17 2.59 1.25 -13.76
N GLU A 18 1.96 0.10 -13.99
CA GLU A 18 0.80 -0.38 -13.21
C GLU A 18 1.24 -0.80 -11.82
N HIS A 19 2.26 -1.66 -11.72
CA HIS A 19 2.85 -2.07 -10.44
C HIS A 19 3.39 -0.88 -9.65
N GLN A 20 4.14 0.01 -10.31
CA GLN A 20 4.65 1.22 -9.65
C GLN A 20 3.51 2.15 -9.22
N GLY A 21 2.44 2.26 -10.00
CA GLY A 21 1.25 3.05 -9.67
C GLY A 21 0.53 2.54 -8.43
N VAL A 22 0.31 1.22 -8.33
CA VAL A 22 -0.30 0.59 -7.15
C VAL A 22 0.58 0.77 -5.92
N ALA A 23 1.89 0.55 -6.03
CA ALA A 23 2.83 0.74 -4.93
C ALA A 23 2.86 2.20 -4.46
N PHE A 24 2.87 3.16 -5.39
CA PHE A 24 2.84 4.58 -5.08
C PHE A 24 1.52 5.00 -4.42
N GLN A 25 0.38 4.50 -4.92
CA GLN A 25 -0.92 4.76 -4.32
C GLN A 25 -1.02 4.21 -2.89
N TYR A 26 -0.48 3.02 -2.65
CA TYR A 26 -0.41 2.44 -1.31
C TYR A 26 0.46 3.30 -0.39
N GLY A 27 1.67 3.66 -0.82
CA GLY A 27 2.58 4.53 -0.07
C GLY A 27 1.98 5.90 0.25
N TRP A 28 1.28 6.50 -0.70
CA TRP A 28 0.60 7.79 -0.51
C TRP A 28 -0.50 7.73 0.55
N ASN A 29 -1.26 6.64 0.60
CA ASN A 29 -2.26 6.45 1.65
C ASN A 29 -1.60 6.23 3.03
N CYS A 30 -0.50 5.49 3.12
CA CYS A 30 0.27 5.39 4.37
C CYS A 30 0.76 6.76 4.86
N LEU A 31 1.30 7.58 3.96
CA LEU A 31 1.74 8.94 4.29
C LEU A 31 0.58 9.80 4.80
N LYS A 32 -0.59 9.72 4.16
CA LYS A 32 -1.80 10.41 4.61
C LYS A 32 -2.25 9.97 6.01
N ALA A 33 -2.26 8.66 6.30
CA ALA A 33 -2.60 8.17 7.64
C ALA A 33 -1.62 8.70 8.69
N ALA A 34 -0.32 8.70 8.39
CA ALA A 34 0.71 9.24 9.28
C ALA A 34 0.48 10.73 9.55
N LEU A 35 0.25 11.54 8.50
CA LEU A 35 -0.03 12.97 8.65
C LEU A 35 -1.29 13.23 9.49
N MET A 36 -2.37 12.47 9.27
CA MET A 36 -3.59 12.59 10.07
C MET A 36 -3.34 12.27 11.54
N ALA A 37 -2.57 11.21 11.84
CA ALA A 37 -2.21 10.83 13.20
C ALA A 37 -1.34 11.89 13.88
N PHE A 38 -0.37 12.47 13.16
CA PHE A 38 0.45 13.57 13.67
C PHE A 38 -0.40 14.81 13.98
N ILE A 39 -1.26 15.23 13.04
CA ILE A 39 -2.15 16.38 13.26
C ILE A 39 -3.09 16.11 14.43
N HIS A 40 -3.63 14.89 14.58
CA HIS A 40 -4.47 14.54 15.72
C HIS A 40 -3.71 14.60 17.05
N GLY A 41 -2.44 14.16 17.08
CA GLY A 41 -1.59 14.27 18.27
C GLY A 41 -1.31 15.72 18.69
N VAL A 42 -1.23 16.65 17.72
CA VAL A 42 -1.07 18.09 17.98
C VAL A 42 -2.40 18.77 18.30
N VAL A 43 -3.47 18.38 17.59
CA VAL A 43 -4.82 18.93 17.70
C VAL A 43 -5.81 17.78 17.87
N PRO A 44 -6.10 17.35 19.13
CA PRO A 44 -6.94 16.18 19.41
C PRO A 44 -8.38 16.27 18.84
N GLY A 45 -8.83 17.46 18.46
CA GLY A 45 -10.12 17.69 17.82
C GLY A 45 -10.19 17.25 16.35
N LEU A 46 -9.06 17.19 15.65
CA LEU A 46 -8.99 16.89 14.21
C LEU A 46 -8.70 15.40 13.96
N TYR A 47 -9.28 14.84 12.90
CA TYR A 47 -9.06 13.45 12.45
C TYR A 47 -9.28 12.35 13.51
N LYS A 48 -10.20 12.54 14.47
CA LYS A 48 -10.49 11.62 15.60
C LYS A 48 -10.56 10.13 15.22
N ALA A 49 -11.15 9.79 14.07
CA ALA A 49 -11.17 8.42 13.55
C ALA A 49 -10.48 8.26 12.18
N GLY A 50 -10.12 9.39 11.53
CA GLY A 50 -9.68 9.40 10.14
C GLY A 50 -8.39 8.62 9.88
N ALA A 51 -7.41 8.73 10.79
CA ALA A 51 -6.16 7.97 10.68
C ALA A 51 -6.41 6.46 10.81
N SER A 52 -7.16 6.05 11.84
CA SER A 52 -7.47 4.63 12.10
C SER A 52 -8.31 4.01 10.99
N ASP A 53 -9.30 4.72 10.46
CA ASP A 53 -10.15 4.24 9.37
C ASP A 53 -9.37 4.05 8.07
N LEU A 54 -8.43 4.95 7.77
CA LEU A 54 -7.56 4.83 6.60
C LEU A 54 -6.63 3.60 6.71
N VAL A 55 -6.06 3.36 7.89
CA VAL A 55 -5.20 2.18 8.14
C VAL A 55 -6.00 0.89 8.04
N LYS A 56 -7.23 0.84 8.57
CA LYS A 56 -8.14 -0.31 8.41
C LYS A 56 -8.47 -0.56 6.94
N LYS A 57 -8.70 0.49 6.16
CA LYS A 57 -8.97 0.38 4.71
C LYS A 57 -7.76 -0.17 3.95
N LEU A 58 -6.54 0.22 4.34
CA LEU A 58 -5.30 -0.30 3.75
C LEU A 58 -5.05 -1.77 4.09
N SER A 59 -5.33 -2.19 5.33
CA SER A 59 -5.12 -3.58 5.76
C SER A 59 -6.17 -4.53 5.16
N SER A 60 -7.43 -4.08 5.08
CA SER A 60 -8.53 -4.89 4.53
C SER A 60 -8.44 -5.07 3.00
N GLY A 61 -7.90 -4.08 2.28
CA GLY A 61 -7.68 -4.17 0.83
C GLY A 61 -6.62 -5.19 0.39
N ARG A 62 -5.71 -5.61 1.26
CA ARG A 62 -4.66 -6.62 0.95
C ARG A 62 -5.16 -8.06 1.00
N ARG A 63 -6.25 -8.35 1.72
CA ARG A 63 -6.80 -9.71 1.87
C ARG A 63 -7.40 -10.31 0.60
N GLY A 64 -7.57 -9.52 -0.47
CA GLY A 64 -8.16 -9.97 -1.73
C GLY A 64 -7.17 -10.40 -2.83
N LYS A 65 -5.86 -10.13 -2.69
CA LYS A 65 -4.86 -10.43 -3.75
C LYS A 65 -3.69 -11.31 -3.31
N GLU A 66 -3.57 -11.66 -2.03
CA GLU A 66 -2.39 -12.39 -1.50
C GLU A 66 -2.59 -13.92 -1.41
N GLN A 67 -3.71 -14.46 -1.94
CA GLN A 67 -3.98 -15.90 -2.00
C GLN A 67 -4.12 -16.41 -3.44
N THR A 68 -3.03 -16.43 -4.22
CA THR A 68 -2.90 -17.37 -5.35
C THR A 68 -1.52 -17.98 -5.52
N VAL A 69 -0.51 -17.62 -4.73
CA VAL A 69 0.77 -18.35 -4.77
C VAL A 69 0.74 -19.45 -3.72
N GLN A 70 0.07 -20.56 -4.07
CA GLN A 70 0.29 -21.84 -3.40
C GLN A 70 1.69 -22.33 -3.80
N PRO A 71 2.60 -22.63 -2.86
CA PRO A 71 3.81 -23.36 -3.20
C PRO A 71 3.42 -24.78 -3.64
N SER A 72 3.83 -25.15 -4.86
CA SER A 72 3.78 -26.53 -5.33
C SER A 72 4.94 -27.29 -4.69
N ASP A 73 4.62 -28.23 -3.80
CA ASP A 73 5.51 -29.35 -3.45
C ASP A 73 5.56 -30.38 -4.59
#